data_AF-A0A7X3QDA6-F1
#
_entry.id   AF-A0A7X3QDA6-F1
#
_cell.length_a   1.000
_cell.length_b   1.000
_cell.length_c   1.000
_cell.angle_alpha   90.00
_cell.angle_beta   90.00
_cell.angle_gamma   90.00
#
_symmetry.space_group_name_H-M   'P 1'
#
loop_
_entity.id
_entity.type
_entity.pdbx_description
1 polymer ?
#
loop_
_entity_poly.entity_id
_entity_poly.type
_entity_poly.pdbx_seq_one_letter_code
_entity_poly.pdbx_strand_id
1 'polypeptide(L)'
;MSTFAVVVFPGSNCDHDAYHAVKHVLGQEARFVWHKETSLDGADVVILPGGFSYGDYLRSGAIARFSPIMGEVARFAAAGGPVLGICNGFQVLLEAGLLPGGMRRNRRLKFICEHVHLRVE
;
A
#
# COMPACT_ATOMS: atom_id res chain seq x y z
N MET A 1 -2.55 -13.36 17.73
CA MET A 1 -1.74 -12.33 17.05
C MET A 1 -2.25 -12.24 15.63
N SER A 2 -2.53 -11.04 15.15
CA SER A 2 -2.94 -10.83 13.77
C SER A 2 -1.70 -10.85 12.87
N THR A 3 -1.84 -11.42 11.68
CA THR A 3 -0.78 -11.49 10.67
C THR A 3 -1.00 -10.46 9.58
N PHE A 4 -0.02 -9.59 9.38
CA PHE A 4 -0.05 -8.53 8.38
C PHE A 4 0.76 -8.93 7.14
N ALA A 5 0.17 -8.75 5.96
CA ALA A 5 0.87 -8.85 4.68
C ALA A 5 1.30 -7.45 4.21
N VAL A 6 2.60 -7.21 4.13
CA VAL A 6 3.18 -6.00 3.53
C VAL A 6 3.54 -6.31 2.08
N VAL A 7 2.81 -5.74 1.13
CA VAL A 7 3.04 -5.99 -0.29
C VAL A 7 4.28 -5.25 -0.77
N VAL A 8 5.19 -5.94 -1.44
CA VAL A 8 6.41 -5.36 -1.99
C VAL A 8 6.29 -5.25 -3.50
N PHE A 9 6.10 -4.03 -4.01
CA PHE A 9 6.19 -3.74 -5.44
C PHE A 9 7.62 -3.30 -5.82
N PRO A 10 8.07 -3.53 -7.07
CA PRO A 10 9.30 -2.94 -7.57
C PRO A 10 9.26 -1.41 -7.38
N GLY A 11 10.28 -0.82 -6.74
CA GLY A 11 10.33 0.63 -6.48
C GLY A 11 9.55 1.11 -5.24
N SER A 12 8.87 0.22 -4.52
CA SER A 12 8.47 0.52 -3.12
C SER A 12 9.73 0.76 -2.28
N ASN A 13 9.64 1.63 -1.28
CA ASN A 13 10.78 1.95 -0.42
C ASN A 13 10.44 2.12 1.06
N CYS A 14 9.16 2.05 1.43
CA CYS A 14 8.68 2.10 2.81
C CYS A 14 8.07 0.77 3.27
N ASP A 15 8.28 -0.32 2.53
CA ASP A 15 7.88 -1.69 2.92
C ASP A 15 8.56 -2.11 4.22
N HIS A 16 9.86 -1.88 4.37
CA HIS A 16 10.58 -2.15 5.62
C HIS A 16 10.09 -1.27 6.79
N ASP A 17 9.71 -0.02 6.54
CA ASP A 17 9.14 0.86 7.58
C ASP A 17 7.81 0.31 8.08
N ALA A 18 6.94 -0.13 7.17
CA ALA A 18 5.66 -0.76 7.50
C ALA A 18 5.87 -2.07 8.28
N TYR A 19 6.81 -2.91 7.84
CA TYR A 19 7.18 -4.14 8.55
C TYR A 19 7.67 -3.83 9.97
N HIS A 20 8.57 -2.86 10.13
CA HIS A 20 9.10 -2.48 11.42
C HIS A 20 8.00 -1.97 12.36
N ALA A 21 7.11 -1.11 11.87
CA ALA A 21 5.98 -0.61 12.64
C ALA A 21 5.12 -1.77 13.17
N VAL A 22 4.73 -2.71 12.30
CA VAL A 22 3.90 -3.84 12.71
C VAL A 22 4.65 -4.78 13.67
N LYS A 23 5.85 -5.21 13.31
CA LYS A 23 6.58 -6.26 14.03
C LYS A 23 7.15 -5.78 15.36
N HIS A 24 7.75 -4.60 15.38
CA HIS A 24 8.56 -4.13 16.51
C HIS A 24 7.85 -3.08 17.35
N VAL A 25 6.92 -2.30 16.78
CA VAL A 25 6.18 -1.27 17.53
C VAL A 25 4.83 -1.81 18.01
N LEU A 26 4.04 -2.40 17.11
CA LEU A 26 2.75 -3.01 17.48
C LEU A 26 2.89 -4.40 18.10
N GLY A 27 4.04 -5.07 17.91
CA GLY A 27 4.26 -6.43 18.39
C GLY A 27 3.32 -7.46 17.74
N GLN A 28 2.99 -7.29 16.45
CA GLN A 28 2.19 -8.25 15.67
C GLN A 28 3.05 -8.99 14.66
N GLU A 29 2.50 -10.02 14.01
CA GLU A 29 3.22 -10.72 12.94
C GLU A 29 3.14 -9.93 11.64
N ALA A 30 4.26 -9.82 10.93
CA ALA A 30 4.34 -9.16 9.64
C ALA A 30 5.14 -10.04 8.69
N ARG A 31 4.73 -10.07 7.42
CA ARG A 31 5.48 -10.72 6.35
C ARG A 31 5.48 -9.87 5.09
N PHE A 32 6.55 -9.99 4.31
CA PHE A 32 6.59 -9.45 2.97
C PHE A 32 5.87 -10.39 1.99
N VAL A 33 5.07 -9.81 1.11
CA VAL A 33 4.41 -10.53 0.01
C VAL A 33 4.86 -9.89 -1.30
N TRP A 34 5.54 -10.66 -2.13
CA TRP A 34 6.06 -10.16 -3.41
C TRP A 34 4.91 -9.88 -4.37
N HIS A 35 4.97 -8.79 -5.15
CA HIS A 35 3.84 -8.37 -5.98
C HIS A 35 3.37 -9.39 -7.05
N LYS A 36 4.22 -10.37 -7.41
CA LYS A 36 3.87 -11.44 -8.35
C LYS A 36 3.17 -12.63 -7.71
N GLU A 37 3.11 -12.69 -6.38
CA GLU A 37 2.37 -13.74 -5.69
C GLU A 37 0.88 -13.64 -5.99
N THR A 38 0.19 -14.78 -5.86
CA THR A 38 -1.26 -14.90 -6.08
C THR A 38 -1.98 -15.37 -4.82
N SER A 39 -1.38 -15.12 -3.65
CA SER A 39 -1.91 -15.48 -2.34
C SER A 39 -1.48 -14.42 -1.33
N LEU A 40 -2.38 -14.10 -0.40
CA LEU A 40 -2.06 -13.29 0.79
C LEU A 40 -1.69 -14.17 1.99
N ASP A 41 -1.60 -15.49 1.79
CA ASP A 41 -1.19 -16.52 2.75
C ASP A 41 -1.97 -16.52 4.07
N GLY A 42 -3.26 -16.17 4.02
CA GLY A 42 -4.13 -16.08 5.20
C GLY A 42 -3.83 -14.86 6.08
N ALA A 43 -3.46 -13.73 5.49
CA ALA A 43 -3.26 -12.50 6.24
C ALA A 43 -4.58 -11.97 6.80
N ASP A 44 -4.53 -11.43 8.02
CA ASP A 44 -5.66 -10.77 8.67
C ASP A 44 -5.77 -9.29 8.25
N VAL A 45 -4.65 -8.69 7.81
CA VAL A 45 -4.56 -7.29 7.37
C VAL A 45 -3.58 -7.17 6.21
N VAL A 46 -3.89 -6.34 5.22
CA VAL A 46 -2.99 -6.04 4.10
C VAL A 46 -2.51 -4.59 4.16
N ILE A 47 -1.22 -4.38 3.98
CA ILE A 47 -0.59 -3.07 3.85
C ILE A 47 -0.02 -2.93 2.44
N LEU A 48 -0.46 -1.88 1.73
CA LEU A 48 0.22 -1.37 0.55
C LEU A 48 1.13 -0.20 1.00
N PRO A 49 2.46 -0.35 0.94
CA PRO A 49 3.39 0.61 1.52
C PRO A 49 3.56 1.87 0.67
N GLY A 50 4.28 2.84 1.23
CA GLY A 50 4.72 4.03 0.51
C GLY A 50 5.90 3.77 -0.44
N GLY A 51 6.24 4.80 -1.21
CA GLY A 51 7.40 4.82 -2.10
C GLY A 51 7.07 5.29 -3.51
N PHE A 52 7.71 4.68 -4.51
CA PHE A 52 7.56 5.03 -5.92
C PHE A 52 7.43 3.75 -6.73
N SER A 53 6.35 3.00 -6.52
CA SER A 53 6.15 1.74 -7.24
C SER A 53 6.28 1.95 -8.77
N TYR A 54 7.13 1.13 -9.40
CA TYR A 54 7.54 1.24 -10.80
C TYR A 54 8.09 2.62 -11.19
N GLY A 55 8.71 3.33 -10.25
CA GLY A 55 9.27 4.67 -10.44
C GLY A 55 8.23 5.74 -10.74
N ASP A 56 6.94 5.47 -10.51
CA ASP A 56 5.82 6.32 -10.91
C ASP A 56 5.84 6.71 -12.42
N TYR A 57 6.47 5.90 -13.27
CA TYR A 57 6.83 6.25 -14.65
C TYR A 57 5.65 6.66 -15.55
N LEU A 58 4.51 5.99 -15.42
CA LEU A 58 3.29 6.39 -16.14
C LEU A 58 2.51 7.45 -15.35
N ARG A 59 2.14 7.06 -14.13
CA ARG A 59 1.46 7.85 -13.10
C ARG A 59 1.63 7.11 -11.78
N SER A 60 1.64 7.85 -10.67
CA SER A 60 1.89 7.26 -9.35
C SER A 60 0.93 6.11 -9.04
N GLY A 61 1.50 4.94 -8.74
CA GLY A 61 0.75 3.71 -8.43
C GLY A 61 0.01 3.05 -9.60
N ALA A 62 -0.03 3.67 -10.79
CA ALA A 62 -0.88 3.21 -11.90
C ALA A 62 -0.44 1.87 -12.51
N ILE A 63 0.87 1.56 -12.46
CA ILE A 63 1.40 0.28 -12.96
C ILE A 63 1.19 -0.83 -11.93
N ALA A 64 1.31 -0.51 -10.64
CA ALA A 64 1.24 -1.50 -9.56
C ALA A 64 -0.09 -2.25 -9.50
N ARG A 65 -1.21 -1.60 -9.89
CA ARG A 65 -2.54 -2.21 -9.94
C ARG A 65 -2.63 -3.48 -10.80
N PHE A 66 -1.72 -3.62 -11.77
CA PHE A 66 -1.69 -4.78 -12.68
C PHE A 66 -0.86 -5.95 -12.11
N SER A 67 -0.27 -5.79 -10.93
CA SER A 67 0.48 -6.87 -10.28
C SER A 67 -0.46 -8.02 -9.90
N PRO A 68 -0.06 -9.30 -10.09
CA PRO A 68 -0.89 -10.45 -9.75
C PRO A 68 -1.51 -10.41 -8.35
N ILE A 69 -0.74 -9.95 -7.35
CA ILE A 69 -1.21 -9.89 -5.97
C ILE A 69 -2.44 -9.00 -5.79
N MET A 70 -2.62 -7.99 -6.64
CA MET A 70 -3.74 -7.04 -6.52
C MET A 70 -5.09 -7.70 -6.77
N GLY A 71 -5.13 -8.83 -7.50
CA GLY A 71 -6.33 -9.65 -7.60
C GLY A 71 -6.77 -10.20 -6.24
N GLU A 72 -5.83 -10.70 -5.45
CA GLU A 72 -6.13 -11.19 -4.09
C GLU A 72 -6.42 -10.05 -3.12
N VAL A 73 -5.71 -8.92 -3.22
CA VAL A 73 -6.01 -7.73 -2.41
C VAL A 73 -7.45 -7.26 -2.64
N ALA A 74 -7.90 -7.23 -3.89
CA ALA A 74 -9.27 -6.85 -4.23
C ALA A 74 -10.30 -7.84 -3.67
N ARG A 75 -10.05 -9.14 -3.79
CA ARG A 75 -10.94 -10.18 -3.21
C ARG A 75 -11.00 -10.09 -1.69
N PHE A 76 -9.85 -9.90 -1.04
CA PHE A 76 -9.74 -9.75 0.40
C PHE A 76 -10.52 -8.53 0.90
N ALA A 77 -10.37 -7.38 0.24
CA ALA A 77 -11.13 -6.18 0.55
C ALA A 77 -12.65 -6.39 0.35
N ALA A 78 -13.05 -7.03 -0.76
CA ALA A 78 -14.46 -7.34 -1.05
C ALA A 78 -15.08 -8.29 -0.02
N ALA A 79 -14.29 -9.16 0.60
CA ALA A 79 -14.70 -10.03 1.70
C ALA A 79 -14.77 -9.31 3.07
N GLY A 80 -14.50 -8.00 3.11
CA GLY A 80 -14.49 -7.20 4.34
C GLY A 80 -13.15 -7.17 5.08
N GLY A 81 -12.10 -7.70 4.47
CA GLY A 81 -10.75 -7.68 5.02
C GLY A 81 -10.15 -6.26 5.05
N PRO A 82 -9.45 -5.86 6.13
CA PRO A 82 -8.88 -4.53 6.26
C PRO A 82 -7.63 -4.33 5.38
N VAL A 83 -7.69 -3.33 4.49
CA VAL A 83 -6.57 -2.93 3.62
C VAL A 83 -6.14 -1.50 3.94
N LEU A 84 -4.87 -1.31 4.27
CA LEU A 84 -4.26 -0.01 4.55
C LEU A 84 -3.32 0.40 3.40
N GLY A 85 -3.63 1.50 2.72
CA GLY A 85 -2.74 2.10 1.72
C GLY A 85 -2.07 3.37 2.25
N ILE A 86 -0.74 3.41 2.27
CA ILE A 86 0.04 4.54 2.80
C ILE A 86 0.78 5.25 1.66
N CYS A 87 0.61 6.57 1.53
CA CYS A 87 1.29 7.38 0.50
C CYS A 87 1.07 6.82 -0.92
N ASN A 88 2.07 6.15 -1.50
CA ASN A 88 1.95 5.46 -2.80
C ASN A 88 0.93 4.32 -2.77
N GLY A 89 0.82 3.58 -1.67
CA GLY A 89 -0.19 2.55 -1.50
C GLY A 89 -1.63 3.08 -1.60
N PHE A 90 -1.90 4.29 -1.09
CA PHE A 90 -3.21 4.94 -1.27
C PHE A 90 -3.49 5.25 -2.74
N GLN A 91 -2.47 5.71 -3.47
CA GLN A 91 -2.57 5.96 -4.92
C GLN A 91 -2.84 4.65 -5.67
N VAL A 92 -2.17 3.55 -5.31
CA VAL A 92 -2.44 2.22 -5.89
C VAL A 92 -3.89 1.79 -5.67
N LEU A 93 -4.46 2.01 -4.47
CA LEU A 93 -5.87 1.66 -4.19
C LEU A 93 -6.85 2.45 -5.06
N LEU A 94 -6.60 3.75 -5.27
CA LEU A 94 -7.40 4.57 -6.19
C LEU A 94 -7.28 4.07 -7.64
N GLU A 95 -6.07 3.80 -8.08
CA GLU A 95 -5.79 3.31 -9.43
C GLU A 95 -6.40 1.92 -9.68
N ALA A 96 -6.46 1.07 -8.66
CA ALA A 96 -7.12 -0.23 -8.69
C ALA A 96 -8.66 -0.16 -8.58
N GLY A 97 -9.23 1.03 -8.35
CA GLY A 97 -10.67 1.22 -8.18
C GLY A 97 -11.22 0.69 -6.85
N LEU A 98 -10.34 0.38 -5.87
CA LEU A 98 -10.73 -0.04 -4.53
C LEU A 98 -11.13 1.15 -3.64
N LEU A 99 -10.73 2.36 -4.04
CA LEU A 99 -11.17 3.62 -3.44
C LEU A 99 -11.75 4.55 -4.52
N PRO A 100 -12.75 5.38 -4.18
CA PRO A 100 -13.29 6.34 -5.13
C PRO A 100 -12.35 7.53 -5.35
N GLY A 101 -12.36 8.08 -6.57
CA GLY A 101 -11.65 9.31 -6.90
C GLY A 101 -10.29 9.08 -7.54
N GLY A 102 -9.39 10.07 -7.41
CA GLY A 102 -8.06 10.02 -7.99
C GLY A 102 -7.16 11.16 -7.49
N MET A 103 -5.86 10.91 -7.44
CA MET A 103 -4.87 11.90 -7.00
C MET A 103 -4.38 12.77 -8.16
N ARG A 104 -4.15 14.05 -7.87
CA ARG A 104 -3.55 15.02 -8.79
C ARG A 104 -2.17 15.41 -8.28
N ARG A 105 -1.34 15.94 -9.19
CA ARG A 105 -0.07 16.55 -8.81
C ARG A 105 -0.31 17.71 -7.84
N ASN A 106 0.64 17.91 -6.95
CA ASN A 106 0.65 19.06 -6.03
C ASN A 106 0.53 20.38 -6.82
N ARG A 107 -0.23 21.34 -6.29
CA ARG A 107 -0.47 22.64 -6.95
C ARG A 107 0.83 23.37 -7.34
N ARG A 108 1.87 23.26 -6.50
CA ARG A 108 3.19 23.88 -6.74
C ARG A 108 4.16 22.99 -7.52
N LEU A 109 3.70 21.84 -8.01
CA LEU A 109 4.48 20.87 -8.81
C LEU A 109 5.81 20.44 -8.18
N LYS A 110 5.89 20.47 -6.84
CA LYS A 110 7.06 20.03 -6.08
C LYS A 110 6.66 18.93 -5.10
N PHE A 111 7.60 18.03 -4.82
CA PHE A 111 7.50 17.10 -3.71
C PHE A 111 7.54 17.89 -2.38
N ILE A 112 6.74 17.46 -1.41
CA ILE A 112 6.63 18.09 -0.10
C ILE A 112 6.95 17.02 0.94
N CYS A 113 7.98 17.26 1.73
CA CYS A 113 8.42 16.38 2.82
C CYS A 113 8.46 17.21 4.09
N GLU A 114 7.35 17.24 4.82
CA GLU A 114 7.15 18.11 5.97
C GLU A 114 6.33 17.37 7.03
N HIS A 115 6.54 17.75 8.29
CA HIS A 115 5.70 17.28 9.38
C HIS A 115 4.40 18.10 9.38
N VAL A 116 3.28 17.45 9.14
CA VAL A 116 1.97 18.10 9.02
C VAL A 116 1.09 17.72 10.21
N HIS A 117 0.50 18.72 10.86
CA HIS A 117 -0.51 18.48 11.90
C HIS A 117 -1.85 18.11 11.26
N LEU A 118 -2.43 16.99 11.68
CA LEU A 118 -3.71 16.47 11.20
C LEU A 118 -4.67 16.27 12.38
N ARG A 119 -5.98 16.38 12.11
CA ARG A 119 -7.06 16.04 13.04
C ARG A 119 -7.85 14.87 12.46
N VAL A 120 -8.26 13.94 13.32
CA VAL A 120 -9.16 12.84 12.95
C VAL A 120 -10.59 13.37 12.98
N GLU A 121 -11.35 13.12 11.92
CA GLU A 121 -12.79 13.41 11.82
C GLU A 121 -13.62 12.13 11.92
#